data_AF-A0A969IL04-F1
#
_entry.id   AF-A0A969IL04-F1
#
_cell.length_a   1.000
_cell.length_b   1.000
_cell.length_c   1.000
_cell.angle_alpha   90.00
_cell.angle_beta   90.00
_cell.angle_gamma   90.00
#
_symmetry.space_group_name_H-M   'P 1'
#
loop_
_entity.id
_entity.type
_entity.pdbx_description
1 polymer ?
#
loop_
_entity_poly.entity_id
_entity_poly.type
_entity_poly.pdbx_seq_one_letter_code
_entity_poly.pdbx_strand_id
1 'polypeptide(L)'
;MRIVYLIVLSLAGWGVAAQDVWKYVDERGVTHYTDQFVPGAVKVQLSSGNAAPVPANASSAASSPTRAAQQRTYRSFQVVRPANQDSVVNTGGVLQIAMALEPALMRGHSVSLYLDGKLVQDYPANALEHELQNVPRGEHTLVARFATSLRMSDLGYRNRNQAGLSVSVNSLEEYVRDLTRAISTPHEPYEKLGVHVDGEWRQLNA
;
A
#
# COMPACT_ATOMS: atom_id res chain seq x y z
N MET A 1 -49.41 -54.17 3.95
CA MET A 1 -49.43 -53.14 5.01
C MET A 1 -48.30 -52.16 4.73
N ARG A 2 -48.62 -50.87 4.66
CA ARG A 2 -47.71 -49.77 4.31
C ARG A 2 -46.88 -49.38 5.54
N ILE A 3 -45.56 -49.33 5.43
CA ILE A 3 -44.72 -48.60 6.38
C ILE A 3 -43.68 -47.80 5.59
N VAL A 4 -43.85 -46.49 5.66
CA VAL A 4 -42.97 -45.43 5.19
C VAL A 4 -41.85 -45.26 6.21
N TYR A 5 -40.59 -45.14 5.77
CA TYR A 5 -39.57 -44.42 6.53
C TYR A 5 -38.80 -43.47 5.61
N LEU A 6 -39.07 -42.19 5.84
CA LEU A 6 -38.29 -41.02 5.41
C LEU A 6 -36.89 -41.11 6.04
N ILE A 7 -35.84 -41.12 5.22
CA ILE A 7 -34.51 -40.73 5.68
C ILE A 7 -34.16 -39.40 5.03
N VAL A 8 -34.10 -38.41 5.89
CA VAL A 8 -33.80 -37.01 5.65
C VAL A 8 -32.34 -36.86 5.21
N LEU A 9 -32.14 -36.11 4.14
CA LEU A 9 -30.87 -35.68 3.58
C LEU A 9 -30.23 -34.64 4.53
N SER A 10 -29.36 -35.10 5.44
CA SER A 10 -28.58 -34.23 6.34
C SER A 10 -27.38 -33.65 5.61
N LEU A 11 -27.52 -32.43 5.12
CA LEU A 11 -26.44 -31.58 4.61
C LEU A 11 -25.54 -31.19 5.79
N ALA A 12 -24.50 -31.97 6.09
CA ALA A 12 -23.50 -31.62 7.10
C ALA A 12 -22.51 -30.61 6.50
N GLY A 13 -22.71 -29.32 6.81
CA GLY A 13 -21.76 -28.26 6.51
C GLY A 13 -20.41 -28.54 7.17
N TRP A 14 -19.32 -28.42 6.40
CA TRP A 14 -17.97 -28.45 6.94
C TRP A 14 -17.74 -27.20 7.80
N GLY A 15 -17.57 -27.41 9.10
CA GLY A 15 -17.11 -26.38 10.02
C GLY A 15 -15.63 -26.07 9.78
N VAL A 16 -15.30 -24.79 9.68
CA VAL A 16 -13.92 -24.31 9.65
C VAL A 16 -13.32 -24.54 11.04
N ALA A 17 -12.31 -25.41 11.14
CA ALA A 17 -11.57 -25.62 12.38
C ALA A 17 -10.58 -24.45 12.59
N ALA A 18 -10.75 -23.72 13.70
CA ALA A 18 -9.76 -22.77 14.18
C ALA A 18 -8.52 -23.53 14.65
N GLN A 19 -7.33 -23.14 14.19
CA GLN A 19 -6.07 -23.80 14.56
C GLN A 19 -5.43 -23.10 15.77
N ASP A 20 -5.11 -23.89 16.80
CA ASP A 20 -4.46 -23.43 18.02
C ASP A 20 -2.93 -23.44 17.84
N VAL A 21 -2.28 -22.27 17.93
CA VAL A 21 -0.81 -22.14 17.83
C VAL A 21 -0.20 -21.92 19.22
N TRP A 22 0.83 -22.70 19.54
CA TRP A 22 1.54 -22.68 20.81
C TRP A 22 2.95 -22.12 20.65
N LYS A 23 3.41 -21.33 21.63
CA LYS A 23 4.77 -20.76 21.66
C LYS A 23 5.51 -21.26 22.90
N TYR A 24 6.73 -21.75 22.72
CA TYR A 24 7.64 -22.04 23.84
C TYR A 24 9.06 -21.58 23.53
N VAL A 25 9.89 -21.46 24.58
CA VAL A 25 11.31 -21.12 24.46
C VAL A 25 12.10 -22.33 24.96
N ASP A 26 13.07 -22.79 24.18
CA ASP A 26 13.93 -23.90 24.57
C ASP A 26 15.05 -23.47 25.53
N GLU A 27 15.78 -24.45 26.08
CA GLU A 27 16.88 -24.21 27.05
C GLU A 27 18.05 -23.40 26.45
N ARG A 28 18.10 -23.21 25.14
CA ARG A 28 19.11 -22.40 24.44
C ARG A 28 18.62 -20.98 24.13
N GLY A 29 17.42 -20.61 24.61
CA GLY A 29 16.82 -19.30 24.42
C GLY A 29 16.17 -19.10 23.05
N VAL A 30 16.01 -20.15 22.23
CA VAL A 30 15.38 -20.05 20.91
C VAL A 30 13.87 -20.25 21.04
N THR A 31 13.11 -19.37 20.39
CA THR A 31 11.63 -19.39 20.40
C THR A 31 11.09 -20.29 19.30
N HIS A 32 10.22 -21.22 19.66
CA HIS A 32 9.55 -22.16 18.74
C HIS A 32 8.04 -21.96 18.74
N TYR A 33 7.42 -22.16 17.56
CA TYR A 33 5.97 -22.13 17.35
C TYR A 33 5.50 -23.49 16.82
N THR A 34 4.46 -24.05 17.41
CA THR A 34 3.97 -25.40 17.08
C THR A 34 2.45 -25.47 17.16
N ASP A 35 1.85 -26.26 16.26
CA ASP A 35 0.40 -26.50 16.21
C ASP A 35 -0.04 -27.65 17.15
N GLN A 36 0.93 -28.33 17.78
CA GLN A 36 0.70 -29.35 18.80
C GLN A 36 1.13 -28.87 20.19
N PHE A 37 0.34 -29.20 21.22
CA PHE A 37 0.61 -28.81 22.60
C PHE A 37 1.92 -29.43 23.13
N VAL A 38 2.75 -28.61 23.79
CA VAL A 38 3.98 -29.03 24.47
C VAL A 38 3.92 -28.58 25.95
N PRO A 39 4.31 -29.44 26.92
CA PRO A 39 4.35 -29.07 28.33
C PRO A 39 5.24 -27.83 28.56
N GLY A 40 4.69 -26.75 29.11
CA GLY A 40 5.39 -25.48 29.33
C GLY A 40 5.21 -24.43 28.23
N ALA A 41 4.48 -24.74 27.15
CA ALA A 41 4.14 -23.78 26.11
C ALA A 41 3.02 -22.83 26.54
N VAL A 42 3.13 -21.57 26.15
CA VAL A 42 2.09 -20.54 26.34
C VAL A 42 1.21 -20.50 25.10
N LYS A 43 -0.11 -20.68 25.28
CA LYS A 43 -1.08 -20.60 24.18
C LYS A 43 -1.09 -19.19 23.60
N VAL A 44 -0.81 -19.06 22.30
CA VAL A 44 -0.90 -17.77 21.62
C VAL A 44 -2.34 -17.57 21.18
N GLN A 45 -3.11 -16.76 21.93
CA GLN A 45 -4.41 -16.29 21.47
C GLN A 45 -4.20 -15.29 20.34
N LEU A 46 -4.36 -15.75 19.10
CA LEU A 46 -4.62 -14.85 17.99
C LEU A 46 -5.96 -14.17 18.29
N SER A 47 -5.96 -12.85 18.52
CA SER A 47 -7.20 -12.09 18.70
C SER A 47 -7.98 -12.09 17.38
N SER A 48 -8.72 -13.16 17.10
CA SER A 48 -9.87 -13.11 16.21
C SER A 48 -10.86 -12.14 16.85
N GLY A 49 -11.03 -10.98 16.21
CA GLY A 49 -11.78 -9.84 16.73
C GLY A 49 -13.16 -10.22 17.27
N ASN A 50 -13.57 -9.49 18.30
CA ASN A 50 -14.83 -9.64 19.03
C ASN A 50 -16.05 -9.86 18.10
N ALA A 51 -16.66 -11.05 18.18
CA ALA A 51 -18.06 -11.23 17.79
C ALA A 51 -18.93 -11.01 19.03
N ALA A 52 -19.74 -9.95 19.03
CA ALA A 52 -20.76 -9.72 20.05
C ALA A 52 -21.90 -10.76 19.91
N PRO A 53 -22.59 -11.15 21.00
CA PRO A 53 -23.73 -12.05 20.92
C PRO A 53 -24.91 -11.39 20.20
N VAL A 54 -25.54 -12.13 19.30
CA VAL A 54 -26.69 -11.70 18.49
C VAL A 54 -27.99 -11.91 19.29
N PRO A 55 -28.83 -10.88 19.50
CA PRO A 55 -30.20 -11.11 19.94
C PRO A 55 -31.05 -11.62 18.76
N ALA A 56 -31.64 -12.81 18.92
CA ALA A 56 -32.62 -13.34 18.00
C ALA A 56 -33.96 -12.60 18.19
N ASN A 57 -34.18 -11.53 17.41
CA ASN A 57 -35.47 -11.14 16.83
C ASN A 57 -35.42 -9.73 16.23
N ALA A 58 -35.32 -9.64 14.90
CA ALA A 58 -36.07 -8.71 14.04
C ALA A 58 -35.63 -8.98 12.59
N SER A 59 -36.31 -9.92 11.94
CA SER A 59 -36.32 -9.97 10.49
C SER A 59 -37.19 -8.81 10.00
N SER A 60 -36.57 -7.76 9.42
CA SER A 60 -37.07 -6.94 8.31
C SER A 60 -36.27 -5.65 8.18
N ALA A 61 -35.27 -5.68 7.30
CA ALA A 61 -34.78 -4.60 6.44
C ALA A 61 -33.31 -4.90 6.07
N ALA A 62 -33.11 -5.89 5.19
CA ALA A 62 -31.84 -6.03 4.49
C ALA A 62 -31.76 -4.93 3.40
N SER A 63 -31.67 -3.66 3.81
CA SER A 63 -30.86 -2.72 3.07
C SER A 63 -29.44 -2.96 3.53
N SER A 64 -28.70 -3.77 2.79
CA SER A 64 -27.25 -3.68 2.85
C SER A 64 -26.91 -2.23 2.47
N PRO A 65 -26.31 -1.38 3.32
CA PRO A 65 -25.27 -0.57 2.75
C PRO A 65 -24.22 -1.61 2.36
N THR A 66 -24.13 -1.90 1.06
CA THR A 66 -22.82 -2.13 0.49
C THR A 66 -21.97 -0.99 1.05
N ARG A 67 -21.20 -1.26 2.11
CA ARG A 67 -20.17 -0.35 2.59
C ARG A 67 -19.21 -0.35 1.43
N ALA A 68 -19.50 0.51 0.47
CA ALA A 68 -18.65 0.75 -0.66
C ALA A 68 -17.27 0.89 -0.05
N ALA A 69 -16.35 0.01 -0.45
CA ALA A 69 -14.96 0.37 -0.43
C ALA A 69 -14.87 1.62 -1.32
N GLN A 70 -15.20 2.78 -0.73
CA GLN A 70 -15.09 4.07 -1.37
C GLN A 70 -13.61 4.16 -1.69
N GLN A 71 -13.27 4.01 -2.95
CA GLN A 71 -11.92 4.25 -3.45
C GLN A 71 -11.48 5.58 -2.86
N ARG A 72 -10.48 5.49 -1.97
CA ARG A 72 -9.91 6.63 -1.27
C ARG A 72 -8.98 7.35 -2.24
N THR A 73 -9.58 7.93 -3.27
CA THR A 73 -8.90 8.73 -4.28
C THR A 73 -9.22 10.19 -4.01
N TYR A 74 -8.22 11.05 -4.22
CA TYR A 74 -8.44 12.50 -4.18
C TYR A 74 -9.31 12.93 -5.35
N ARG A 75 -10.34 13.71 -5.03
CA ARG A 75 -11.31 14.27 -5.98
C ARG A 75 -10.92 15.66 -6.43
N SER A 76 -10.36 16.46 -5.52
CA SER A 76 -9.93 17.83 -5.80
C SER A 76 -8.63 18.13 -5.06
N PHE A 77 -7.79 18.95 -5.70
CA PHE A 77 -6.57 19.52 -5.12
C PHE A 77 -6.35 20.90 -5.70
N GLN A 78 -6.27 21.92 -4.84
CA GLN A 78 -6.09 23.30 -5.28
C GLN A 78 -5.31 24.13 -4.26
N VAL A 79 -4.53 25.08 -4.77
CA VAL A 79 -3.94 26.15 -3.96
C VAL A 79 -5.02 27.19 -3.72
N VAL A 80 -5.41 27.36 -2.46
CA VAL A 80 -6.44 28.32 -2.02
C VAL A 80 -5.81 29.69 -1.74
N ARG A 81 -4.59 29.70 -1.19
CA ARG A 81 -3.81 30.91 -0.95
C ARG A 81 -2.35 30.73 -1.37
N PRO A 82 -1.75 31.73 -2.03
CA PRO A 82 -2.43 32.88 -2.65
C PRO A 82 -3.39 32.42 -3.74
N ALA A 83 -4.47 33.19 -3.97
CA ALA A 83 -5.36 32.91 -5.09
C ALA A 83 -4.65 33.21 -6.41
N ASN A 84 -5.16 32.67 -7.52
CA ASN A 84 -4.58 32.97 -8.83
C ASN A 84 -4.64 34.50 -9.07
N GLN A 85 -3.50 35.10 -9.45
CA GLN A 85 -3.33 36.55 -9.66
C GLN A 85 -3.54 37.43 -8.42
N ASP A 86 -3.45 36.86 -7.21
CA ASP A 86 -3.58 37.62 -5.97
C ASP A 86 -2.35 38.52 -5.73
N SER A 87 -2.60 39.75 -5.26
CA SER A 87 -1.54 40.71 -4.94
C SER A 87 -1.20 40.64 -3.46
N VAL A 88 -0.16 39.86 -3.13
CA VAL A 88 0.26 39.67 -1.74
C VAL A 88 1.11 40.85 -1.27
N VAL A 89 0.63 41.57 -0.27
CA VAL A 89 1.37 42.68 0.36
C VAL A 89 2.46 42.09 1.26
N ASN A 90 3.63 41.86 0.67
CA ASN A 90 4.75 41.25 1.35
C ASN A 90 5.65 42.33 2.00
N THR A 91 5.48 42.54 3.31
CA THR A 91 6.29 43.53 4.07
C THR A 91 7.55 42.91 4.68
N GLY A 92 7.68 41.56 4.70
CA GLY A 92 8.74 40.85 5.44
C GLY A 92 9.35 39.62 4.73
N GLY A 93 9.16 39.47 3.41
CA GLY A 93 9.53 38.24 2.69
C GLY A 93 8.59 37.06 2.96
N VAL A 94 7.47 37.28 3.63
CA VAL A 94 6.57 36.24 4.14
C VAL A 94 5.39 36.02 3.18
N LEU A 95 5.17 34.77 2.78
CA LEU A 95 4.05 34.35 1.95
C LEU A 95 3.29 33.21 2.62
N GLN A 96 2.02 33.46 2.96
CA GLN A 96 1.14 32.42 3.50
C GLN A 96 0.56 31.57 2.37
N ILE A 97 0.70 30.26 2.52
CA ILE A 97 0.20 29.27 1.57
C ILE A 97 -0.83 28.42 2.27
N ALA A 98 -1.97 28.23 1.60
CA ALA A 98 -3.01 27.32 2.02
C ALA A 98 -3.50 26.51 0.83
N MET A 99 -3.65 25.21 1.01
CA MET A 99 -4.13 24.27 0.00
C MET A 99 -5.38 23.55 0.51
N ALA A 100 -6.30 23.26 -0.40
CA ALA A 100 -7.45 22.42 -0.15
C ALA A 100 -7.31 21.11 -0.91
N LEU A 101 -7.62 20.01 -0.23
CA LEU A 101 -7.61 18.66 -0.77
C LEU A 101 -8.86 17.93 -0.28
N GLU A 102 -9.59 17.30 -1.19
CA GLU A 102 -10.77 16.50 -0.83
C GLU A 102 -10.61 15.05 -1.29
N PRO A 103 -10.74 14.06 -0.37
CA PRO A 103 -10.77 14.22 1.09
C PRO A 103 -9.44 14.78 1.64
N ALA A 104 -9.41 15.14 2.94
CA ALA A 104 -8.20 15.65 3.58
C ALA A 104 -6.98 14.75 3.38
N LEU A 105 -5.78 15.33 3.49
CA LEU A 105 -4.52 14.59 3.28
C LEU A 105 -4.49 13.33 4.15
N MET A 106 -4.31 12.18 3.50
CA MET A 106 -4.40 10.88 4.14
C MET A 106 -3.06 10.57 4.77
N ARG A 107 -3.06 9.78 5.84
CA ARG A 107 -1.82 9.32 6.48
C ARG A 107 -0.95 8.58 5.47
N GLY A 108 0.33 8.96 5.43
CA GLY A 108 1.35 8.39 4.54
C GLY A 108 1.41 9.05 3.15
N HIS A 109 0.47 9.93 2.82
CA HIS A 109 0.55 10.76 1.62
C HIS A 109 1.28 12.06 1.93
N SER A 110 1.84 12.69 0.89
CA SER A 110 2.64 13.90 1.00
C SER A 110 2.28 14.93 -0.07
N VAL A 111 2.71 16.17 0.14
CA VAL A 111 2.59 17.30 -0.76
C VAL A 111 3.96 17.93 -0.95
N SER A 112 4.24 18.34 -2.18
CA SER A 112 5.44 19.08 -2.56
C SER A 112 5.05 20.39 -3.20
N LEU A 113 5.77 21.44 -2.85
CA LEU A 113 5.53 22.79 -3.34
C LEU A 113 6.68 23.25 -4.24
N TYR A 114 6.34 23.90 -5.34
CA TYR A 114 7.27 24.47 -6.30
C TYR A 114 6.97 25.97 -6.43
N LEU A 115 8.02 26.78 -6.39
CA LEU A 115 8.00 28.21 -6.64
C LEU A 115 8.86 28.49 -7.88
N ASP A 116 8.27 29.09 -8.92
CA ASP A 116 8.90 29.36 -10.22
C ASP A 116 9.53 28.10 -10.85
N GLY A 117 8.85 26.96 -10.67
CA GLY A 117 9.29 25.64 -11.15
C GLY A 117 10.38 24.98 -10.29
N LYS A 118 10.91 25.65 -9.26
CA LYS A 118 11.90 25.08 -8.34
C LYS A 118 11.23 24.51 -7.10
N LEU A 119 11.66 23.31 -6.67
CA LEU A 119 11.16 22.68 -5.45
C LEU A 119 11.54 23.50 -4.21
N VAL A 120 10.57 23.78 -3.35
CA VAL A 120 10.79 24.38 -2.03
C VAL A 120 11.21 23.27 -1.06
N GLN A 121 12.50 23.24 -0.72
CA GLN A 121 13.13 22.18 0.09
C GLN A 121 12.55 22.10 1.51
N ASP A 122 12.27 23.25 2.12
CA ASP A 122 11.86 23.33 3.52
C ASP A 122 10.34 23.15 3.72
N TYR A 123 9.60 22.81 2.67
CA TYR A 123 8.15 22.62 2.77
C TYR A 123 7.81 21.32 3.50
N PRO A 124 7.02 21.36 4.60
CA PRO A 124 6.63 20.16 5.33
C PRO A 124 5.71 19.28 4.49
N ALA A 125 6.16 18.06 4.19
CA ALA A 125 5.48 17.13 3.28
C ALA A 125 4.03 16.78 3.66
N ASN A 126 3.64 16.91 4.94
CA ASN A 126 2.30 16.54 5.41
C ASN A 126 1.41 17.75 5.76
N ALA A 127 1.85 18.97 5.45
CA ALA A 127 1.06 20.16 5.69
C ALA A 127 0.30 20.59 4.43
N LEU A 128 -0.84 21.22 4.64
CA LEU A 128 -1.57 21.95 3.60
C LEU A 128 -1.48 23.47 3.79
N GLU A 129 -0.99 23.90 4.94
CA GLU A 129 -0.76 25.30 5.29
C GLU A 129 0.69 25.49 5.72
N HIS A 130 1.35 26.52 5.19
CA HIS A 130 2.72 26.86 5.55
C HIS A 130 3.04 28.30 5.20
N GLU A 131 4.08 28.84 5.82
CA GLU A 131 4.58 30.18 5.57
C GLU A 131 5.96 30.09 4.91
N LEU A 132 6.08 30.59 3.68
CA LEU A 132 7.38 30.74 3.04
C LEU A 132 8.04 32.04 3.51
N GLN A 133 9.31 31.94 3.88
CA GLN A 133 10.13 33.09 4.21
C GLN A 133 11.05 33.45 3.04
N ASN A 134 11.47 34.71 3.00
CA ASN A 134 12.41 35.25 2.01
C ASN A 134 11.97 35.10 0.55
N VAL A 135 10.66 35.14 0.27
CA VAL A 135 10.15 35.20 -1.11
C VAL A 135 10.48 36.57 -1.71
N PRO A 136 11.21 36.64 -2.85
CA PRO A 136 11.51 37.90 -3.52
C PRO A 136 10.25 38.69 -3.88
N ARG A 137 10.41 39.99 -4.13
CA ARG A 137 9.33 40.80 -4.70
C ARG A 137 9.25 40.56 -6.19
N GLY A 138 8.03 40.41 -6.71
CA GLY A 138 7.78 40.25 -8.14
C GLY A 138 6.60 39.33 -8.42
N GLU A 139 6.46 38.97 -9.70
CA GLU A 139 5.54 37.93 -10.14
C GLU A 139 6.17 36.57 -9.92
N HIS A 140 5.38 35.64 -9.38
CA HIS A 140 5.82 34.29 -9.07
C HIS A 140 4.75 33.27 -9.44
N THR A 141 5.17 32.08 -9.85
CA THR A 141 4.29 30.95 -10.14
C THR A 141 4.41 29.90 -9.05
N LEU A 142 3.31 29.62 -8.34
CA LEU A 142 3.23 28.54 -7.36
C LEU A 142 2.55 27.32 -7.96
N VAL A 143 3.17 26.16 -7.78
CA VAL A 143 2.62 24.86 -8.18
C VAL A 143 2.77 23.90 -7.01
N ALA A 144 1.68 23.23 -6.64
CA ALA A 144 1.73 22.15 -5.67
C ALA A 144 1.46 20.80 -6.35
N ARG A 145 2.00 19.72 -5.78
CA ARG A 145 1.75 18.34 -6.21
C ARG A 145 1.57 17.46 -4.99
N PHE A 146 0.70 16.46 -5.06
CA PHE A 146 0.56 15.46 -4.02
C PHE A 146 1.11 14.10 -4.47
N ALA A 147 1.57 13.29 -3.52
CA ALA A 147 2.07 11.94 -3.74
C ALA A 147 1.43 10.98 -2.73
N THR A 148 1.05 9.80 -3.21
CA THR A 148 0.41 8.76 -2.37
C THR A 148 1.40 7.69 -1.92
N SER A 149 2.18 7.15 -2.86
CA SER A 149 3.19 6.14 -2.57
C SER A 149 4.45 6.38 -3.41
N LEU A 150 5.47 6.96 -2.78
CA LEU A 150 6.78 7.14 -3.41
C LEU A 150 7.43 5.79 -3.76
N ARG A 151 7.16 4.74 -2.97
CA ARG A 151 7.63 3.37 -3.24
C ARG A 151 7.19 2.83 -4.60
N MET A 152 6.00 3.23 -5.06
CA MET A 152 5.44 2.79 -6.34
C MET A 152 5.75 3.77 -7.49
N SER A 153 6.38 4.90 -7.18
CA SER A 153 6.85 5.86 -8.18
C SER A 153 8.15 5.38 -8.85
N ASP A 154 8.61 6.09 -9.88
CA ASP A 154 9.85 5.75 -10.56
C ASP A 154 11.12 5.99 -9.72
N LEU A 155 11.01 6.63 -8.56
CA LEU A 155 12.07 6.75 -7.55
C LEU A 155 12.08 5.56 -6.58
N GLY A 156 10.99 4.81 -6.52
CA GLY A 156 10.81 3.71 -5.59
C GLY A 156 11.41 2.39 -6.08
N TYR A 157 10.80 1.28 -5.67
CA TYR A 157 11.28 -0.08 -5.98
C TYR A 157 10.79 -0.54 -7.36
N ARG A 158 11.13 0.21 -8.41
CA ARG A 158 10.77 -0.14 -9.78
C ARG A 158 12.02 -0.32 -10.63
N ASN A 159 12.18 -1.50 -11.22
CA ASN A 159 13.27 -1.76 -12.15
C ASN A 159 12.85 -1.31 -13.56
N ARG A 160 13.46 -0.22 -14.07
CA ARG A 160 13.17 0.28 -15.43
C ARG A 160 13.68 -0.64 -16.53
N ASN A 161 14.64 -1.52 -16.24
CA ASN A 161 15.16 -2.49 -17.20
C ASN A 161 14.13 -3.60 -17.52
N GLN A 162 13.02 -3.66 -16.78
CA GLN A 162 11.89 -4.57 -17.03
C GLN A 162 10.75 -3.91 -17.82
N ALA A 163 10.89 -2.66 -18.27
CA ALA A 163 9.81 -1.94 -18.96
C ALA A 163 9.39 -2.58 -20.30
N GLY A 164 10.28 -3.35 -20.94
CA GLY A 164 10.00 -4.13 -22.16
C GLY A 164 9.48 -5.54 -21.91
N LEU A 165 9.33 -5.96 -20.65
CA LEU A 165 8.86 -7.30 -20.31
C LEU A 165 7.33 -7.36 -20.36
N SER A 166 6.80 -8.11 -21.33
CA SER A 166 5.37 -8.43 -21.42
C SER A 166 5.13 -9.83 -20.89
N VAL A 167 4.39 -9.94 -19.78
CA VAL A 167 3.98 -11.22 -19.17
C VAL A 167 2.47 -11.34 -19.24
N SER A 168 1.96 -12.40 -19.87
CA SER A 168 0.51 -12.66 -19.88
C SER A 168 0.01 -12.95 -18.47
N VAL A 169 -1.09 -12.32 -18.08
CA VAL A 169 -1.82 -12.58 -16.81
C VAL A 169 -3.16 -13.29 -17.05
N ASN A 170 -3.40 -13.78 -18.28
CA ASN A 170 -4.66 -14.40 -18.69
C ASN A 170 -4.67 -15.92 -18.55
N SER A 171 -3.49 -16.55 -18.51
CA SER A 171 -3.32 -18.00 -18.35
C SER A 171 -2.06 -18.31 -17.57
N LEU A 172 -2.11 -19.32 -16.70
CA LEU A 172 -0.94 -19.81 -15.98
C LEU A 172 0.15 -20.31 -16.94
N GLU A 173 -0.24 -20.99 -18.02
CA GLU A 173 0.71 -21.54 -18.99
C GLU A 173 1.47 -20.42 -19.70
N GLU A 174 0.76 -19.38 -20.15
CA GLU A 174 1.37 -18.22 -20.80
C GLU A 174 2.24 -17.42 -19.82
N TYR A 175 1.77 -17.24 -18.57
CA TYR A 175 2.54 -16.57 -17.52
C TYR A 175 3.88 -17.26 -17.26
N VAL A 176 3.87 -18.58 -17.08
CA VAL A 176 5.08 -19.38 -16.84
C VAL A 176 6.01 -19.33 -18.05
N ARG A 177 5.46 -19.47 -19.27
CA ARG A 177 6.23 -19.37 -20.52
C ARG A 177 6.94 -18.02 -20.63
N ASP A 178 6.21 -16.94 -20.39
CA ASP A 178 6.73 -15.58 -20.56
C ASP A 178 7.76 -15.23 -19.46
N LEU A 179 7.53 -15.65 -18.21
CA LEU A 179 8.52 -15.52 -17.15
C LEU A 179 9.79 -16.35 -17.39
N THR A 180 9.63 -17.59 -17.85
CA THR A 180 10.77 -18.48 -18.16
C THR A 180 11.61 -17.88 -19.28
N ARG A 181 10.96 -17.31 -20.30
CA ARG A 181 11.63 -16.54 -21.34
C ARG A 181 12.37 -15.34 -20.74
N ALA A 182 11.73 -14.57 -19.86
CA ALA A 182 12.30 -13.37 -19.27
C ALA A 182 13.59 -13.65 -18.47
N ILE A 183 13.60 -14.70 -17.64
CA ILE A 183 14.79 -15.05 -16.83
C ILE A 183 15.93 -15.66 -17.67
N SER A 184 15.62 -16.15 -18.87
CA SER A 184 16.59 -16.79 -19.77
C SER A 184 17.04 -15.87 -20.92
N THR A 185 16.52 -14.65 -21.01
CA THR A 185 16.89 -13.68 -22.05
C THR A 185 17.98 -12.77 -21.51
N PRO A 186 19.18 -12.75 -22.13
CA PRO A 186 20.25 -11.88 -21.69
C PRO A 186 19.92 -10.40 -21.87
N HIS A 187 20.44 -9.56 -20.98
CA HIS A 187 20.28 -8.12 -21.01
C HIS A 187 21.64 -7.45 -21.18
N GLU A 188 21.88 -6.84 -22.34
CA GLU A 188 23.17 -6.27 -22.75
C GLU A 188 23.85 -5.38 -21.68
N PRO A 189 23.14 -4.47 -20.98
CA PRO A 189 23.74 -3.72 -19.87
C PRO A 189 24.29 -4.57 -18.72
N TYR A 190 23.67 -5.72 -18.41
CA TYR A 190 24.15 -6.63 -17.36
C TYR A 190 25.26 -7.54 -17.87
N GLU A 191 25.29 -7.90 -19.16
CA GLU A 191 26.44 -8.60 -19.76
C GLU A 191 27.72 -7.77 -19.64
N LYS A 192 27.63 -6.45 -19.89
CA LYS A 192 28.76 -5.53 -19.79
C LYS A 192 29.34 -5.39 -18.38
N LEU A 193 28.55 -5.67 -17.33
CA LEU A 193 29.03 -5.65 -15.94
C LEU A 193 29.92 -6.87 -15.61
N GLY A 194 29.72 -7.96 -16.35
CA GLY A 194 30.39 -9.25 -16.12
C GLY A 194 29.80 -10.02 -14.95
N VAL A 195 29.62 -11.34 -15.13
CA VAL A 195 29.06 -12.22 -14.09
C VAL A 195 30.09 -12.56 -13.01
N HIS A 196 31.31 -12.86 -13.44
CA HIS A 196 32.44 -13.20 -12.59
C HIS A 196 33.68 -12.43 -13.07
N VAL A 197 34.17 -11.50 -12.25
CA VAL A 197 35.24 -10.56 -12.61
C VAL A 197 36.26 -10.55 -11.48
N ASP A 198 37.54 -10.66 -11.83
CA ASP A 198 38.67 -10.67 -10.86
C ASP A 198 38.57 -11.73 -9.76
N GLY A 199 37.89 -12.85 -10.03
CA GLY A 199 37.69 -13.93 -9.05
C GLY A 199 36.46 -13.77 -8.15
N GLU A 200 35.64 -12.73 -8.36
CA GLU A 200 34.43 -12.48 -7.57
C GLU A 200 33.15 -12.51 -8.41
N TRP A 201 32.09 -13.10 -7.85
CA TRP A 201 30.76 -13.14 -8.46
C TRP A 201 29.98 -11.85 -8.16
N ARG A 202 29.50 -11.17 -9.20
CA ARG A 202 28.73 -9.91 -9.09
C ARG A 202 27.24 -10.09 -9.32
N GLN A 203 26.84 -11.13 -10.06
CA GLN A 203 25.46 -11.42 -10.45
C GLN A 203 25.27 -12.92 -10.71
N LEU A 204 24.02 -13.37 -10.79
CA LEU A 204 23.68 -14.79 -11.02
C LEU A 204 23.72 -15.16 -12.51
N ASN A 205 23.27 -14.26 -13.38
CA ASN A 205 23.26 -14.37 -14.82
C ASN A 205 23.43 -12.98 -15.44
N ALA A 206 23.39 -12.88 -16.76
CA ALA A 206 23.45 -11.63 -17.51
C ALA A 206 22.29 -11.57 -18.51
#